data_AF-A0A5K1FUF8-F1
#
_entry.id   AF-A0A5K1FUF8-F1
#
_cell.length_a   1.000
_cell.length_b   1.000
_cell.length_c   1.000
_cell.angle_alpha   90.00
_cell.angle_beta   90.00
_cell.angle_gamma   90.00
#
_symmetry.space_group_name_H-M   'P 1'
#
loop_
_entity.id
_entity.type
_entity.pdbx_description
1 polymer ?
#
loop_
_entity_poly.entity_id
_entity_poly.type
_entity_poly.pdbx_seq_one_letter_code
_entity_poly.pdbx_strand_id
1 'polypeptide(L)'
;VPADMVINAILAAMVCHGWSGVAGLNIYHIGTSSINPLRFDELFNHCYEHYLSFPFIDSQGKFVHIERMKLFDTLADISSYLSTGENGRLVKAKDMHILRKLSVTYAPYTSYKGR
;
A
#
# COMPACT_ATOMS: atom_id res chain seq x y z
N VAL A 1 0.43 -2.09 8.60
CA VAL A 1 0.65 -2.12 10.06
C VAL A 1 1.84 -1.23 10.39
N PRO A 2 1.70 -0.24 11.29
CA PRO A 2 2.79 0.60 11.76
C PRO A 2 3.94 -0.22 12.39
N ALA A 3 5.18 0.23 12.20
CA ALA A 3 6.37 -0.51 12.65
C ALA A 3 6.46 -0.63 14.18
N ASP A 4 6.09 0.42 14.89
CA ASP A 4 6.00 0.46 16.35
C ASP A 4 5.02 -0.60 16.89
N MET A 5 3.88 -0.78 16.23
CA MET A 5 2.90 -1.82 16.62
C MET A 5 3.48 -3.23 16.46
N VAL A 6 4.26 -3.48 15.39
CA VAL A 6 4.93 -4.77 15.17
C VAL A 6 5.98 -5.03 16.25
N ILE A 7 6.82 -4.04 16.54
CA ILE A 7 7.89 -4.17 17.56
C ILE A 7 7.27 -4.40 18.94
N ASN A 8 6.24 -3.64 19.30
CA ASN A 8 5.55 -3.80 20.58
C ASN A 8 4.90 -5.18 20.72
N ALA A 9 4.31 -5.70 19.65
CA ALA A 9 3.74 -7.05 19.65
C ALA A 9 4.80 -8.15 19.80
N ILE A 10 5.94 -8.01 19.12
CA ILE A 10 7.08 -8.93 19.25
C ILE A 10 7.60 -8.92 20.70
N LEU A 11 7.78 -7.75 21.29
CA LEU A 11 8.25 -7.61 22.68
C LEU A 11 7.26 -8.24 23.66
N ALA A 12 5.96 -7.99 23.49
CA ALA A 12 4.92 -8.59 24.33
C ALA A 12 4.92 -10.12 24.22
N ALA A 13 5.02 -10.67 23.00
CA ALA A 13 5.08 -12.12 22.79
C ALA A 13 6.33 -12.75 23.44
N MET A 14 7.50 -12.10 23.33
CA MET A 14 8.72 -12.56 23.98
C MET A 14 8.61 -12.59 25.50
N VAL A 15 8.04 -11.54 26.11
CA VAL A 15 7.85 -11.50 27.58
C VAL A 15 6.87 -12.57 28.03
N CYS A 16 5.73 -12.72 27.35
CA CYS A 16 4.72 -13.73 27.69
C CYS A 16 5.28 -15.16 27.67
N HIS A 17 6.05 -15.51 26.63
CA HIS A 17 6.62 -16.86 26.50
C HIS A 17 7.91 -17.06 27.31
N GLY A 18 8.73 -16.02 27.45
CA GLY A 18 9.91 -16.06 28.31
C GLY A 18 9.55 -16.28 29.76
N TRP A 19 8.41 -15.73 30.22
CA TRP A 19 7.90 -15.93 31.57
C TRP A 19 7.25 -17.30 31.79
N SER A 20 6.51 -17.83 30.80
CA SER A 20 5.78 -19.09 30.96
C SER A 20 6.69 -20.32 31.02
N GLY A 21 7.91 -20.24 30.46
CA GLY A 21 8.88 -21.34 30.44
C GLY A 21 8.45 -22.57 29.60
N VAL A 22 7.31 -22.49 28.93
CA VAL A 22 6.77 -23.56 28.09
C VAL A 22 7.32 -23.42 26.68
N ALA A 23 8.14 -24.37 26.25
CA ALA A 23 8.64 -24.43 24.88
C ALA A 23 7.51 -24.82 23.91
N GLY A 24 7.29 -24.02 22.87
CA GLY A 24 6.28 -24.29 21.83
C GLY A 24 6.29 -23.26 20.70
N LEU A 25 5.76 -23.65 19.54
CA LEU A 25 5.55 -22.76 18.41
C LEU A 25 4.23 -21.99 18.59
N ASN A 26 4.31 -20.67 18.64
CA ASN A 26 3.15 -19.79 18.74
C ASN A 26 3.12 -18.83 17.55
N ILE A 27 1.96 -18.72 16.90
CA ILE A 27 1.76 -17.87 15.71
C ILE A 27 0.86 -16.71 16.10
N TYR A 28 1.36 -15.49 15.89
CA TYR A 28 0.64 -14.25 16.19
C TYR A 28 0.28 -13.52 14.90
N HIS A 29 -1.01 -13.27 14.70
CA HIS A 29 -1.50 -12.43 13.62
C HIS A 29 -1.64 -11.00 14.12
N ILE A 30 -0.85 -10.08 13.54
CA ILE A 30 -0.83 -8.67 13.91
C ILE A 30 -1.50 -7.87 12.80
N GLY A 31 -2.51 -7.07 13.13
CA GLY A 31 -3.26 -6.25 12.18
C GLY A 31 -3.82 -4.99 12.82
N THR A 32 -3.94 -3.93 12.02
CA THR A 32 -4.56 -2.66 12.42
C THR A 32 -6.03 -2.67 12.08
N SER A 33 -6.88 -3.08 13.03
CA SER A 33 -8.34 -3.25 12.89
C SER A 33 -8.80 -4.25 11.81
N SER A 34 -9.74 -5.12 12.18
CA SER A 34 -10.47 -5.99 11.23
C SER A 34 -11.84 -5.41 10.83
N ILE A 35 -12.30 -4.35 11.52
CA ILE A 35 -13.67 -3.84 11.43
C ILE A 35 -13.77 -2.66 10.44
N ASN A 36 -12.67 -1.98 10.14
CA ASN A 36 -12.62 -0.94 9.10
C ASN A 36 -11.20 -0.82 8.52
N PRO A 37 -10.81 -1.70 7.58
CA PRO A 37 -9.51 -1.60 6.95
C PRO A 37 -9.49 -0.41 6.00
N LEU A 38 -8.48 0.44 6.16
CA LEU A 38 -8.27 1.58 5.29
C LEU A 38 -8.04 1.11 3.85
N ARG A 39 -8.90 1.54 2.92
CA ARG A 39 -8.75 1.20 1.50
C ARG A 39 -7.63 2.01 0.88
N PHE A 40 -6.99 1.50 -0.18
CA PHE A 40 -5.89 2.21 -0.82
C PHE A 40 -6.31 3.58 -1.38
N ASP A 41 -7.50 3.69 -1.96
CA ASP A 41 -8.05 4.96 -2.43
C ASP A 41 -8.25 5.98 -1.30
N GLU A 42 -8.73 5.53 -0.14
CA GLU A 42 -8.87 6.37 1.05
C GLU A 42 -7.50 6.81 1.59
N LEU A 43 -6.54 5.89 1.68
CA LEU A 43 -5.16 6.20 2.09
C LEU A 43 -4.54 7.29 1.19
N PHE A 44 -4.59 7.11 -0.12
CA PHE A 44 -4.02 8.08 -1.06
C PHE A 44 -4.76 9.42 -1.05
N ASN A 45 -6.07 9.42 -0.82
CA ASN A 45 -6.84 10.65 -0.61
C ASN A 45 -6.39 11.39 0.64
N HIS A 46 -6.21 10.71 1.77
CA HIS A 46 -5.70 11.33 2.98
C HIS A 46 -4.28 11.85 2.82
N CYS A 47 -3.40 11.12 2.11
CA CYS A 47 -2.07 11.63 1.77
C CYS A 47 -2.17 12.91 0.92
N TYR A 48 -3.04 12.94 -0.09
CA TYR A 48 -3.26 14.11 -0.93
C TYR A 48 -3.73 15.33 -0.12
N GLU A 49 -4.75 15.17 0.72
CA GLU A 49 -5.28 16.23 1.58
C GLU A 49 -4.23 16.73 2.59
N HIS A 50 -3.43 15.82 3.15
CA HIS A 50 -2.34 16.16 4.05
C HIS A 50 -1.34 17.10 3.37
N TYR A 51 -0.88 16.76 2.17
CA TYR A 51 0.10 17.59 1.47
C TYR A 51 -0.48 18.86 0.82
N LEU A 52 -1.78 18.91 0.57
CA LEU A 52 -2.44 20.18 0.25
C LEU A 52 -2.43 21.14 1.44
N SER A 53 -2.63 20.61 2.64
CA SER A 53 -2.65 21.39 3.89
C SER A 53 -1.23 21.74 4.37
N PHE A 54 -0.27 20.83 4.13
CA PHE A 54 1.13 20.96 4.50
C PHE A 54 2.02 20.69 3.27
N PRO A 55 2.15 21.67 2.37
CA PRO A 55 2.92 21.49 1.14
C PRO A 55 4.38 21.16 1.41
N PHE A 56 4.90 20.16 0.70
CA PHE A 56 6.32 19.85 0.72
C PHE A 56 7.09 20.91 -0.08
N ILE A 57 8.17 21.43 0.51
CA ILE A 57 9.04 22.42 -0.11
C ILE A 57 10.33 21.72 -0.53
N ASP A 58 10.71 21.87 -1.80
CA ASP A 58 11.95 21.29 -2.30
C ASP A 58 13.19 22.05 -1.81
N SER A 59 14.37 21.54 -2.17
CA SER A 59 15.65 22.17 -1.79
C SER A 59 15.86 23.57 -2.38
N GLN A 60 15.06 23.95 -3.38
CA GLN A 60 15.09 25.26 -4.03
C GLN A 60 14.03 26.21 -3.46
N GLY A 61 13.30 25.82 -2.42
CA GLY A 61 12.26 26.63 -1.80
C GLY A 61 10.93 26.64 -2.56
N LYS A 62 10.75 25.76 -3.56
CA LYS A 62 9.51 25.69 -4.34
C LYS A 62 8.56 24.65 -3.75
N PHE A 63 7.28 25.00 -3.69
CA PHE A 63 6.23 24.05 -3.34
C PHE A 63 6.13 22.96 -4.41
N VAL A 64 6.25 21.72 -3.97
CA VAL A 64 6.04 20.56 -4.82
C VAL A 64 4.55 20.42 -5.10
N HIS A 65 4.18 20.53 -6.37
CA HIS A 65 2.82 20.25 -6.79
C HIS A 65 2.56 18.75 -6.70
N ILE A 66 1.52 18.37 -5.96
CA ILE A 66 1.11 16.99 -5.81
C ILE A 66 -0.21 16.84 -6.53
N GLU A 67 -0.25 15.91 -7.48
CA GLU A 67 -1.47 15.52 -8.18
C GLU A 67 -2.19 14.42 -7.41
N ARG A 68 -3.51 14.38 -7.52
CA ARG A 68 -4.31 13.30 -6.93
C ARG A 68 -4.00 11.98 -7.66
N MET A 69 -3.63 10.96 -6.90
CA MET A 69 -3.30 9.65 -7.46
C MET A 69 -4.51 9.02 -8.16
N LYS A 70 -4.30 8.52 -9.39
CA LYS A 70 -5.30 7.72 -10.11
C LYS A 70 -5.07 6.25 -9.84
N LEU A 71 -6.13 5.57 -9.39
CA LEU A 71 -6.16 4.13 -9.19
C LEU A 71 -7.01 3.49 -10.28
N PHE A 72 -6.68 2.26 -10.64
CA PHE A 72 -7.32 1.52 -11.72
C PHE A 72 -7.72 0.14 -11.22
N ASP A 73 -8.94 -0.28 -11.56
CA ASP A 73 -9.47 -1.59 -11.16
C ASP A 73 -9.03 -2.69 -12.12
N THR A 74 -8.70 -2.33 -13.37
CA THR A 74 -8.32 -3.30 -14.39
C THR A 74 -7.04 -2.92 -15.13
N LEU A 75 -6.33 -3.94 -15.64
CA LEU A 75 -5.20 -3.73 -16.55
C LEU A 75 -5.60 -3.03 -17.84
N ALA A 76 -6.87 -3.17 -18.28
CA ALA A 76 -7.37 -2.50 -19.47
C ALA A 76 -7.45 -0.99 -19.25
N ASP A 77 -7.92 -0.56 -18.07
CA ASP A 77 -7.97 0.86 -17.71
C ASP A 77 -6.57 1.46 -17.59
N ILE A 78 -5.63 0.71 -16.98
CA ILE A 78 -4.21 1.09 -16.95
C ILE A 78 -3.66 1.24 -18.38
N SER A 79 -3.89 0.24 -19.23
CA SER A 79 -3.42 0.25 -20.61
C SER A 79 -4.00 1.42 -21.41
N SER A 80 -5.30 1.70 -21.25
CA SER A 80 -5.96 2.83 -21.91
C SER A 80 -5.38 4.16 -21.42
N TYR A 81 -5.30 4.37 -20.11
CA TYR A 81 -4.73 5.57 -19.52
C TYR A 81 -3.32 5.86 -20.01
N LEU A 82 -2.47 4.83 -20.03
CA LEU A 82 -1.09 4.93 -20.49
C LEU A 82 -0.98 5.20 -21.99
N SER A 83 -1.94 4.70 -22.79
CA SER A 83 -1.97 4.90 -24.24
C SER A 83 -2.47 6.29 -24.64
N THR A 84 -3.27 6.95 -23.79
CA THR A 84 -3.87 8.26 -24.09
C THR A 84 -3.02 9.45 -23.62
N GLY A 85 -2.07 9.27 -22.71
CA GLY A 85 -1.20 10.37 -22.25
C GLY A 85 -0.15 10.79 -23.29
N GLU A 86 0.32 12.04 -23.21
CA GLU A 86 1.45 12.57 -24.03
C GLU A 86 2.76 11.75 -23.88
N ASN A 87 2.84 10.91 -22.84
CA ASN A 87 3.89 9.93 -22.58
C ASN A 87 3.67 8.56 -23.26
N GLY A 88 2.69 8.43 -24.17
CA GLY A 88 2.25 7.19 -24.82
C GLY A 88 3.29 6.41 -25.62
N ARG A 89 4.55 6.85 -25.63
CA ARG A 89 5.71 6.12 -26.18
C ARG A 89 6.51 5.30 -25.15
N LEU A 90 6.23 5.44 -23.85
CA LEU A 90 7.11 4.92 -22.78
C LEU A 90 6.71 3.59 -22.16
N VAL A 91 5.51 3.08 -22.40
CA VAL A 91 5.12 1.77 -21.85
C VAL A 91 5.53 0.69 -22.84
N LYS A 92 6.71 0.11 -22.60
CA LYS A 92 7.18 -1.00 -23.42
C LYS A 92 6.27 -2.20 -23.15
N ALA A 93 6.08 -3.06 -24.15
CA ALA A 93 5.37 -4.33 -23.97
C ALA A 93 5.88 -5.16 -22.76
N LYS A 94 7.14 -4.95 -22.36
CA LYS A 94 7.76 -5.53 -21.16
C LYS A 94 7.12 -5.04 -19.85
N ASP A 95 6.73 -3.78 -19.75
CA ASP A 95 6.12 -3.21 -18.53
C ASP A 95 4.71 -3.78 -18.33
N MET A 96 3.94 -3.89 -19.41
CA MET A 96 2.62 -4.55 -19.39
C MET A 96 2.72 -6.04 -19.07
N HIS A 97 3.77 -6.72 -19.53
CA HIS A 97 4.01 -8.12 -19.16
C HIS A 97 4.25 -8.26 -17.65
N ILE A 98 5.04 -7.37 -17.05
CA ILE A 98 5.29 -7.36 -15.61
C ILE A 98 4.01 -7.07 -14.84
N LEU A 99 3.25 -6.05 -15.21
CA LEU A 99 1.96 -5.72 -14.57
C LEU A 99 0.98 -6.90 -14.63
N ARG A 100 0.92 -7.60 -15.77
CA ARG A 100 0.10 -8.80 -15.92
C ARG A 100 0.58 -9.95 -15.04
N LYS A 101 1.90 -10.17 -14.94
CA LYS A 101 2.45 -11.20 -14.07
C LYS A 101 2.11 -10.90 -12.60
N LEU A 102 2.29 -9.65 -12.17
CA LEU A 102 1.93 -9.21 -10.82
C LEU A 102 0.44 -9.37 -10.55
N SER A 103 -0.44 -8.95 -11.47
CA SER A 103 -1.89 -9.07 -11.26
C SER A 103 -2.32 -10.52 -11.08
N VAL A 104 -1.72 -11.46 -11.80
CA VAL A 104 -2.00 -12.90 -11.65
C VAL A 104 -1.43 -13.44 -10.35
N THR A 105 -0.17 -13.12 -10.01
CA THR A 105 0.48 -13.60 -8.78
C THR A 105 -0.25 -13.12 -7.52
N TYR A 106 -0.77 -11.89 -7.53
CA TYR A 106 -1.43 -11.30 -6.38
C TYR A 106 -2.96 -11.44 -6.40
N ALA A 107 -3.57 -12.00 -7.45
CA ALA A 107 -5.01 -12.25 -7.53
C ALA A 107 -5.66 -12.86 -6.26
N PRO A 108 -5.07 -13.88 -5.58
CA PRO A 108 -5.66 -14.43 -4.35
C PRO A 108 -5.59 -13.47 -3.16
N TYR A 109 -4.76 -12.43 -3.21
CA TYR A 109 -4.53 -11.48 -2.12
C TYR A 109 -5.11 -10.08 -2.39
N THR A 110 -5.41 -9.74 -3.65
CA THR A 110 -6.03 -8.46 -4.04
C THR A 110 -7.53 -8.42 -3.75
N SER A 111 -8.11 -9.56 -3.37
CA SER A 111 -9.55 -9.76 -3.17
C SER A 111 -9.98 -9.53 -1.72
N TYR A 112 -9.55 -8.46 -1.05
CA TYR A 112 -10.27 -8.01 0.13
C TYR A 112 -11.55 -7.32 -0.35
N LYS A 113 -12.60 -8.12 -0.56
CA LYS A 113 -13.97 -7.62 -0.67
C LYS A 113 -14.40 -7.24 0.75
N GLY A 114 -14.26 -5.95 1.09
CA GLY A 114 -14.85 -5.42 2.32
C GLY A 114 -16.30 -5.85 2.44
N ARG A 115 -16.74 -6.15 3.65
CA ARG A 115 -18.14 -6.43 3.96
C ARG A 115 -19.01 -5.20 3.74
#